data_AF-A0A6I9UIH6-F1
#
_entry.id   AF-A0A6I9UIH6-F1
#
_cell.length_a   1.000
_cell.length_b   1.000
_cell.length_c   1.000
_cell.angle_alpha   90.00
_cell.angle_beta   90.00
_cell.angle_gamma   90.00
#
_symmetry.space_group_name_H-M   'P 1'
#
loop_
_entity.id
_entity.type
_entity.pdbx_description
1 polymer ?
#
loop_
_entity_poly.entity_id
_entity_poly.type
_entity_poly.pdbx_seq_one_letter_code
_entity_poly.pdbx_strand_id
1 'polypeptide(L)'
;MQMGIEQSGRGGKGKVSNESKKGKRRQRKLSPVQRLYEICKEVFADCGPGIVPSPEKVEKLAALLDGITQVDVGLRPSMPFFSSERAPVITYLHLHECDKFSIGIFCLPPTSVIPLHNHPGMTVFSKLLFGTMHIKSYDWSDEVDKNADGTMANGIDPKSYPDGLRLAKLKVNSEFTAPCGPSILYPADGGNMHCFTARTACAVLDVLGPPYCDPEGRHCQYYYDYPFGSFSVENVSVLAEGEEGYAWLKEREKPEDLSVVGVPYSGPKIARK
;
A
#
# COMPACT_ATOMS: atom_id res chain seq x y z
N MET A 1 -8.50 -86.46 1.59
CA MET A 1 -8.73 -87.11 0.29
C MET A 1 -10.06 -86.64 -0.26
N GLN A 2 -10.06 -86.21 -1.52
CA GLN A 2 -11.16 -86.05 -2.51
C GLN A 2 -12.53 -86.66 -2.10
N MET A 3 -13.72 -86.11 -2.39
CA MET A 3 -14.30 -85.53 -3.63
C MET A 3 -15.51 -84.66 -3.22
N GLY A 4 -15.91 -83.56 -3.85
CA GLY A 4 -16.21 -83.36 -5.27
C GLY A 4 -17.74 -83.47 -5.48
N ILE A 5 -18.48 -82.36 -5.53
CA ILE A 5 -19.84 -82.28 -6.09
C ILE A 5 -19.96 -80.97 -6.88
N GLU A 6 -20.40 -81.12 -8.12
CA GLU A 6 -20.55 -80.07 -9.14
C GLU A 6 -22.05 -79.84 -9.44
N GLN A 7 -22.38 -78.58 -9.80
CA GLN A 7 -23.53 -78.09 -10.59
C GLN A 7 -24.94 -78.16 -9.95
N SER A 8 -25.89 -77.24 -10.12
CA SER A 8 -26.17 -76.20 -11.13
C SER A 8 -27.25 -75.24 -10.59
N GLY A 9 -27.41 -74.06 -11.21
CA GLY A 9 -28.77 -73.54 -11.52
C GLY A 9 -29.30 -72.27 -10.84
N ARG A 10 -29.11 -71.14 -11.53
CA ARG A 10 -30.05 -70.02 -11.79
C ARG A 10 -30.68 -69.21 -10.63
N GLY A 11 -30.33 -67.92 -10.63
CA GLY A 11 -31.27 -66.84 -10.97
C GLY A 11 -31.97 -66.09 -9.82
N GLY A 12 -31.52 -64.86 -9.55
CA GLY A 12 -32.24 -63.91 -8.71
C GLY A 12 -31.62 -62.52 -8.75
N LYS A 13 -32.30 -61.58 -9.44
CA LYS A 13 -31.91 -60.17 -9.60
C LYS A 13 -31.85 -59.46 -8.23
N GLY A 14 -30.71 -58.82 -7.95
CA GLY A 14 -30.59 -57.77 -6.94
C GLY A 14 -29.82 -56.60 -7.52
N LYS A 15 -30.54 -55.59 -8.05
CA LYS A 15 -29.97 -54.26 -8.31
C LYS A 15 -29.61 -53.66 -6.95
N VAL A 16 -28.33 -53.55 -6.64
CA VAL A 16 -27.86 -52.62 -5.61
C VAL A 16 -27.28 -51.41 -6.34
N SER A 17 -27.98 -50.31 -6.14
CA SER A 17 -27.71 -48.98 -6.66
C SER A 17 -26.31 -48.51 -6.26
N ASN A 18 -25.58 -48.02 -7.27
CA ASN A 18 -24.32 -47.34 -7.14
C ASN A 18 -24.59 -45.90 -6.63
N GLU A 19 -24.91 -45.75 -5.34
CA GLU A 19 -25.15 -44.43 -4.75
C GLU A 19 -23.91 -43.87 -4.08
N SER A 20 -23.30 -42.93 -4.83
CA SER A 20 -22.71 -41.69 -4.32
C SER A 20 -21.43 -41.77 -3.49
N LYS A 21 -20.32 -42.04 -4.19
CA LYS A 21 -19.06 -41.29 -3.96
C LYS A 21 -19.22 -39.84 -4.44
N LYS A 22 -20.16 -39.07 -3.85
CA LYS A 22 -20.15 -37.61 -3.98
C LYS A 22 -19.07 -37.10 -3.03
N GLY A 23 -17.86 -36.98 -3.57
CA GLY A 23 -16.76 -36.29 -2.90
C GLY A 23 -17.25 -34.91 -2.49
N LYS A 24 -17.35 -34.68 -1.18
CA LYS A 24 -17.38 -33.32 -0.61
C LYS A 24 -16.05 -32.68 -1.00
N ARG A 25 -16.02 -32.04 -2.17
CA ARG A 25 -14.94 -31.16 -2.61
C ARG A 25 -14.94 -29.99 -1.63
N ARG A 26 -14.23 -30.18 -0.52
CA ARG A 26 -13.99 -29.16 0.51
C ARG A 26 -13.45 -27.95 -0.25
N GLN A 27 -14.26 -26.91 -0.46
CA GLN A 27 -13.79 -25.66 -1.05
C GLN A 27 -12.61 -25.21 -0.18
N ARG A 28 -11.39 -25.33 -0.70
CA ARG A 28 -10.21 -24.83 0.00
C ARG A 28 -10.44 -23.34 0.17
N LYS A 29 -10.63 -22.89 1.42
CA LYS A 29 -10.64 -21.46 1.73
C LYS A 29 -9.34 -20.88 1.16
N LEU A 30 -9.47 -19.85 0.32
CA LEU A 30 -8.32 -19.12 -0.20
C LEU A 30 -7.54 -18.52 0.97
N SER A 31 -6.21 -18.51 0.88
CA SER A 31 -5.39 -17.79 1.86
C SER A 31 -5.73 -16.29 1.81
N PRO A 32 -5.56 -15.54 2.91
CA PRO A 32 -5.85 -14.10 2.89
C PRO A 32 -5.06 -13.35 1.82
N VAL A 33 -3.79 -13.72 1.59
CA VAL A 33 -2.96 -13.16 0.51
C VAL A 33 -3.51 -13.48 -0.89
N GLN A 34 -4.05 -14.68 -1.11
CA GLN A 34 -4.73 -14.99 -2.36
C GLN A 34 -6.01 -14.16 -2.52
N ARG A 35 -6.80 -13.99 -1.46
CA ARG A 35 -8.00 -13.14 -1.51
C ARG A 35 -7.64 -11.68 -1.81
N LEU A 36 -6.55 -11.17 -1.22
CA LEU A 36 -6.02 -9.84 -1.49
C LEU A 36 -5.74 -9.69 -2.99
N TYR A 37 -4.98 -10.61 -3.57
CA TYR A 37 -4.70 -10.62 -4.99
C TYR A 37 -5.97 -10.62 -5.87
N GLU A 38 -6.95 -11.49 -5.59
CA GLU A 38 -8.19 -11.54 -6.38
C GLU A 38 -9.02 -10.26 -6.25
N ILE A 39 -9.08 -9.66 -5.06
CA ILE A 39 -9.80 -8.40 -4.84
C ILE A 39 -9.06 -7.25 -5.53
N CYS A 40 -7.73 -7.19 -5.49
CA CYS A 40 -6.96 -6.20 -6.22
C CYS A 40 -7.23 -6.28 -7.74
N LYS A 41 -7.34 -7.49 -8.33
CA LYS A 41 -7.70 -7.65 -9.75
C LYS A 41 -9.05 -7.02 -10.08
N GLU A 42 -10.04 -7.15 -9.20
CA GLU A 42 -11.38 -6.56 -9.39
C GLU A 42 -11.37 -5.04 -9.19
N VAL A 43 -10.70 -4.58 -8.13
CA VAL A 43 -10.64 -3.18 -7.74
C VAL A 43 -9.90 -2.36 -8.78
N PHE A 44 -8.78 -2.87 -9.29
CA PHE A 44 -7.90 -2.20 -10.23
C PHE A 44 -8.06 -2.66 -11.69
N ALA A 45 -9.14 -3.38 -12.04
CA ALA A 45 -9.39 -3.86 -13.40
C ALA A 45 -9.28 -2.72 -14.45
N ASP A 46 -9.91 -1.59 -14.15
CA ASP A 46 -9.96 -0.40 -14.99
C ASP A 46 -8.95 0.68 -14.56
N CYS A 47 -7.95 0.30 -13.74
CA CYS A 47 -6.99 1.24 -13.16
C CYS A 47 -6.10 1.87 -14.25
N GLY A 48 -5.71 3.12 -14.01
CA GLY A 48 -4.77 3.89 -14.79
C GLY A 48 -4.36 5.14 -14.03
N PRO A 49 -3.39 5.93 -14.53
CA PRO A 49 -2.94 7.14 -13.87
C PRO A 49 -4.10 8.11 -13.63
N GLY A 50 -4.31 8.50 -12.37
CA GLY A 50 -5.38 9.40 -11.94
C GLY A 50 -6.77 8.77 -11.86
N ILE A 51 -6.93 7.51 -12.28
CA ILE A 51 -8.22 6.80 -12.20
C ILE A 51 -8.35 6.13 -10.83
N VAL A 52 -9.17 6.74 -9.98
CA VAL A 52 -9.47 6.24 -8.63
C VAL A 52 -10.54 5.15 -8.70
N PRO A 53 -10.38 4.00 -8.01
CA PRO A 53 -11.44 2.99 -7.91
C PRO A 53 -12.73 3.57 -7.30
N SER A 54 -13.89 2.99 -7.64
CA SER A 54 -15.17 3.44 -7.05
C SER A 54 -15.16 3.31 -5.52
N PRO A 55 -15.92 4.13 -4.78
CA PRO A 55 -15.98 4.08 -3.32
C PRO A 55 -16.27 2.67 -2.77
N GLU A 56 -17.18 1.93 -3.42
CA GLU A 56 -17.49 0.53 -3.06
C GLU A 56 -16.28 -0.40 -3.21
N LYS A 57 -15.49 -0.24 -4.28
CA LYS A 57 -14.27 -1.01 -4.52
C LYS A 57 -13.18 -0.64 -3.50
N VAL A 58 -13.06 0.65 -3.17
CA VAL A 58 -12.15 1.16 -2.13
C VAL A 58 -12.50 0.55 -0.77
N GLU A 59 -13.77 0.66 -0.35
CA GLU A 59 -14.26 0.11 0.92
C GLU A 59 -14.04 -1.40 1.00
N LYS A 60 -14.32 -2.13 -0.09
CA LYS A 60 -14.09 -3.57 -0.17
C LYS A 60 -12.63 -3.96 0.04
N LEU A 61 -11.69 -3.26 -0.57
CA LEU A 61 -10.26 -3.54 -0.38
C LEU A 61 -9.78 -3.12 1.02
N ALA A 62 -10.23 -1.97 1.51
CA ALA A 62 -9.91 -1.49 2.84
C ALA A 62 -10.40 -2.47 3.93
N ALA A 63 -11.65 -2.92 3.85
CA ALA A 63 -12.21 -3.90 4.78
C ALA A 63 -11.49 -5.25 4.74
N LEU A 64 -11.04 -5.69 3.56
CA LEU A 64 -10.20 -6.88 3.45
C LEU A 64 -8.85 -6.67 4.13
N LEU A 65 -8.18 -5.56 3.82
CA LEU A 65 -6.87 -5.22 4.36
C LEU A 65 -6.91 -5.13 5.88
N ASP A 66 -7.94 -4.50 6.45
CA ASP A 66 -8.14 -4.37 7.91
C ASP A 66 -8.02 -5.71 8.65
N GLY A 67 -8.54 -6.78 8.06
CA GLY A 67 -8.44 -8.13 8.59
C GLY A 67 -7.13 -8.89 8.32
N ILE A 68 -6.18 -8.34 7.54
CA ILE A 68 -4.89 -8.98 7.25
C ILE A 68 -3.89 -8.72 8.39
N THR A 69 -3.26 -9.80 8.85
CA THR A 69 -2.23 -9.78 9.89
C THR A 69 -0.87 -10.16 9.32
N GLN A 70 0.18 -9.93 10.11
CA GLN A 70 1.56 -10.36 9.80
C GLN A 70 1.67 -11.86 9.55
N VAL A 71 0.86 -12.69 10.23
CA VAL A 71 0.89 -14.16 10.06
C VAL A 71 0.35 -14.56 8.70
N ASP A 72 -0.68 -13.85 8.22
CA ASP A 72 -1.31 -14.13 6.92
C ASP A 72 -0.35 -13.93 5.75
N VAL A 73 0.57 -12.95 5.89
CA VAL A 73 1.65 -12.70 4.94
C VAL A 73 2.94 -13.45 5.28
N GLY A 74 2.95 -14.33 6.27
CA GLY A 74 4.11 -15.16 6.63
C GLY A 74 5.24 -14.44 7.34
N LEU A 75 4.99 -13.26 7.92
CA LEU A 75 5.96 -12.48 8.67
C LEU A 75 5.98 -12.84 10.16
N ARG A 76 7.16 -12.70 10.76
CA ARG A 76 7.38 -12.79 12.21
C ARG A 76 8.28 -11.64 12.65
N PRO A 77 7.98 -10.93 13.75
CA PRO A 77 8.84 -9.84 14.24
C PRO A 77 10.29 -10.26 14.53
N SER A 78 10.54 -11.55 14.78
CA SER A 78 11.89 -12.10 14.99
C SER A 78 12.69 -12.35 13.71
N MET A 79 12.14 -12.06 12.52
CA MET A 79 12.89 -12.21 11.27
C MET A 79 14.07 -11.23 11.22
N PRO A 80 15.19 -11.61 10.58
CA PRO A 80 16.38 -10.76 10.51
C PRO A 80 16.14 -9.39 9.86
N PHE A 81 15.12 -9.25 9.01
CA PHE A 81 14.73 -7.98 8.37
C PHE A 81 14.40 -6.87 9.37
N PHE A 82 14.02 -7.23 10.59
CA PHE A 82 13.57 -6.33 11.64
C PHE A 82 14.63 -6.06 12.71
N SER A 83 15.82 -6.67 12.59
CA SER A 83 16.90 -6.51 13.56
C SER A 83 17.45 -5.08 13.54
N SER A 84 17.61 -4.48 14.72
CA SER A 84 18.28 -3.17 14.88
C SER A 84 19.74 -3.20 14.41
N GLU A 85 20.40 -4.35 14.42
CA GLU A 85 21.77 -4.51 13.91
C GLU A 85 21.86 -4.28 12.40
N ARG A 86 20.73 -4.35 11.69
CA ARG A 86 20.64 -4.07 10.26
C ARG A 86 20.12 -2.67 9.95
N ALA A 87 19.76 -1.88 10.95
CA ALA A 87 19.28 -0.52 10.72
C ALA A 87 20.37 0.32 10.02
N PRO A 88 20.01 1.19 9.06
CA PRO A 88 18.65 1.50 8.60
C PRO A 88 18.20 0.73 7.34
N VAL A 89 18.78 -0.45 7.04
CA VAL A 89 18.51 -1.20 5.80
C VAL A 89 17.07 -1.74 5.80
N ILE A 90 16.23 -1.17 4.94
CA ILE A 90 14.84 -1.58 4.74
C ILE A 90 14.81 -2.78 3.78
N THR A 91 14.04 -3.79 4.13
CA THR A 91 13.81 -4.93 3.23
C THR A 91 12.46 -4.78 2.53
N TYR A 92 12.44 -4.89 1.20
CA TYR A 92 11.20 -4.92 0.41
C TYR A 92 10.88 -6.35 -0.02
N LEU A 93 9.71 -6.84 0.36
CA LEU A 93 9.18 -8.13 -0.08
C LEU A 93 8.18 -7.90 -1.19
N HIS A 94 8.54 -8.32 -2.39
CA HIS A 94 7.68 -8.23 -3.56
C HIS A 94 6.73 -9.43 -3.64
N LEU A 95 5.42 -9.20 -3.56
CA LEU A 95 4.41 -10.26 -3.63
C LEU A 95 3.86 -10.41 -5.06
N HIS A 96 3.50 -9.28 -5.67
CA HIS A 96 2.91 -9.24 -7.00
C HIS A 96 3.09 -7.87 -7.65
N GLU A 97 3.18 -7.85 -8.97
CA GLU A 97 3.09 -6.65 -9.79
C GLU A 97 2.57 -7.00 -11.18
N CYS A 98 1.79 -6.06 -11.71
CA CYS A 98 1.35 -5.95 -13.09
C CYS A 98 1.09 -4.47 -13.40
N ASP A 99 0.75 -4.14 -14.65
CA ASP A 99 0.53 -2.76 -15.09
C ASP A 99 -0.62 -2.03 -14.34
N LYS A 100 -1.50 -2.79 -13.66
CA LYS A 100 -2.66 -2.26 -12.94
C LYS A 100 -2.44 -2.07 -11.46
N PHE A 101 -1.65 -2.92 -10.81
CA PHE A 101 -1.38 -2.82 -9.39
C PHE A 101 -0.14 -3.60 -8.96
N SER A 102 0.42 -3.22 -7.82
CA SER A 102 1.46 -3.98 -7.13
C SER A 102 1.09 -4.22 -5.67
N ILE A 103 1.65 -5.29 -5.10
CA ILE A 103 1.52 -5.64 -3.69
C ILE A 103 2.94 -5.87 -3.17
N GLY A 104 3.31 -5.09 -2.16
CA GLY A 104 4.64 -5.14 -1.54
C GLY A 104 4.57 -4.99 -0.04
N ILE A 105 5.62 -5.46 0.65
CA ILE A 105 5.76 -5.23 2.09
C ILE A 105 7.11 -4.61 2.37
N PHE A 106 7.11 -3.45 3.03
CA PHE A 106 8.32 -2.88 3.60
C PHE A 106 8.52 -3.42 5.02
N CYS A 107 9.70 -3.97 5.28
CA CYS A 107 10.16 -4.40 6.59
C CYS A 107 11.21 -3.39 7.08
N LEU A 108 10.83 -2.61 8.09
CA LEU A 108 11.64 -1.53 8.63
C LEU A 108 12.16 -1.94 10.00
N PRO A 109 13.49 -2.09 10.19
CA PRO A 109 14.07 -2.15 11.53
C PRO A 109 13.87 -0.80 12.25
N PRO A 110 13.99 -0.76 13.60
CA PRO A 110 13.84 0.47 14.37
C PRO A 110 14.70 1.61 13.80
N THR A 111 14.21 2.84 13.91
CA THR A 111 14.82 4.09 13.42
C THR A 111 14.98 4.22 11.90
N SER A 112 14.59 3.22 11.11
CA SER A 112 14.63 3.31 9.64
C SER A 112 13.56 4.28 9.13
N VAL A 113 13.87 4.95 8.02
CA VAL A 113 13.02 5.98 7.42
C VAL A 113 12.79 5.66 5.94
N ILE A 114 11.52 5.70 5.51
CA ILE A 114 11.19 5.91 4.10
C ILE A 114 10.97 7.42 3.95
N PRO A 115 11.91 8.14 3.30
CA PRO A 115 11.90 9.60 3.21
C PRO A 115 10.63 10.13 2.54
N LEU A 116 10.34 11.41 2.72
CA LEU A 116 9.18 12.06 2.12
C LEU A 116 9.20 11.90 0.59
N HIS A 117 8.16 11.27 0.05
CA HIS A 117 8.02 10.97 -1.37
C HIS A 117 6.57 11.04 -1.83
N ASN A 118 6.33 11.20 -3.14
CA ASN A 118 4.98 11.24 -3.74
C ASN A 118 4.55 9.93 -4.40
N HIS A 119 3.27 9.89 -4.81
CA HIS A 119 2.63 8.78 -5.51
C HIS A 119 1.82 9.32 -6.72
N PRO A 120 2.49 9.78 -7.80
CA PRO A 120 1.85 10.55 -8.86
C PRO A 120 0.81 9.73 -9.64
N GLY A 121 -0.46 10.17 -9.57
CA GLY A 121 -1.55 9.50 -10.27
C GLY A 121 -1.98 8.16 -9.66
N MET A 122 -1.55 7.86 -8.44
CA MET A 122 -1.78 6.56 -7.79
C MET A 122 -2.80 6.67 -6.67
N THR A 123 -3.53 5.58 -6.44
CA THR A 123 -4.25 5.31 -5.19
C THR A 123 -3.48 4.23 -4.45
N VAL A 124 -3.13 4.48 -3.18
CA VAL A 124 -2.34 3.54 -2.38
C VAL A 124 -3.08 3.19 -1.10
N PHE A 125 -3.20 1.89 -0.85
CA PHE A 125 -3.70 1.35 0.40
C PHE A 125 -2.52 0.85 1.22
N SER A 126 -2.37 1.35 2.44
CA SER A 126 -1.26 1.00 3.31
C SER A 126 -1.78 0.43 4.63
N LYS A 127 -1.16 -0.64 5.13
CA LYS A 127 -1.48 -1.24 6.42
C LYS A 127 -0.25 -1.55 7.24
N LEU A 128 -0.16 -0.95 8.42
CA LEU A 128 0.81 -1.33 9.44
C LEU A 128 0.40 -2.68 10.03
N LEU A 129 1.16 -3.73 9.71
CA LEU A 129 0.88 -5.10 10.14
C LEU A 129 1.30 -5.34 11.59
N PHE A 130 2.40 -4.72 12.02
CA PHE A 130 2.83 -4.66 13.42
C PHE A 130 3.82 -3.49 13.63
N GLY A 131 4.04 -3.14 14.90
CA GLY A 131 4.99 -2.12 15.32
C GLY A 131 4.35 -0.75 15.57
N THR A 132 5.21 0.22 15.86
CA THR A 132 4.86 1.64 16.02
C THR A 132 5.65 2.48 15.01
N MET A 133 4.93 3.28 14.23
CA MET A 133 5.47 4.08 13.14
C MET A 133 4.95 5.50 13.24
N HIS A 134 5.85 6.47 13.11
CA HIS A 134 5.47 7.85 12.89
C HIS A 134 5.22 8.07 11.40
N ILE A 135 4.07 8.64 11.07
CA ILE A 135 3.67 8.97 9.70
C ILE A 135 3.48 10.48 9.61
N LYS A 136 4.14 11.09 8.63
CA LYS A 136 3.93 12.49 8.26
C LYS A 136 3.50 12.54 6.80
N SER A 137 2.39 13.21 6.49
CA SER A 137 1.89 13.29 5.12
C SER A 137 1.27 14.63 4.75
N TYR A 138 1.24 14.91 3.46
CA TYR A 138 0.84 16.17 2.86
C TYR A 138 0.10 15.97 1.55
N ASP A 139 -0.74 16.93 1.21
CA ASP A 139 -1.23 17.12 -0.17
C ASP A 139 -0.85 18.52 -0.66
N TRP A 140 -0.73 18.68 -1.97
CA TRP A 140 -0.44 19.98 -2.55
C TRP A 140 -1.53 20.99 -2.24
N SER A 141 -1.14 22.25 -2.06
CA SER A 141 -2.06 23.34 -1.75
C SER A 141 -1.90 24.45 -2.77
N ASP A 142 -3.03 24.87 -3.35
CA ASP A 142 -3.09 25.99 -4.28
C ASP A 142 -3.52 27.29 -3.57
N GLU A 143 -3.47 27.35 -2.22
CA GLU A 143 -3.89 28.55 -1.46
C GLU A 143 -3.03 29.77 -1.74
N VAL A 144 -1.77 29.55 -2.12
CA VAL A 144 -0.79 30.57 -2.51
C VAL A 144 -1.06 31.16 -3.89
N ASP A 145 -1.84 30.44 -4.70
CA ASP A 145 -2.28 30.87 -6.02
C ASP A 145 -3.64 31.57 -5.97
N LYS A 146 -4.20 31.85 -4.77
CA LYS A 146 -5.46 32.58 -4.61
C LYS A 146 -5.23 34.02 -4.17
N ASN A 147 -6.01 34.93 -4.75
CA ASN A 147 -6.14 36.32 -4.31
C ASN A 147 -6.86 36.38 -2.95
N ALA A 148 -6.82 37.55 -2.31
CA ALA A 148 -7.50 37.79 -1.03
C ALA A 148 -9.04 37.57 -1.08
N ASP A 149 -9.65 37.59 -2.26
CA ASP A 149 -11.07 37.29 -2.49
C ASP A 149 -11.35 35.81 -2.81
N GLY A 150 -10.31 34.94 -2.76
CA GLY A 150 -10.39 33.52 -3.05
C GLY A 150 -10.37 33.14 -4.53
N THR A 151 -10.29 34.11 -5.44
CA THR A 151 -10.16 33.86 -6.89
C THR A 151 -8.71 33.47 -7.24
N MET A 152 -8.52 32.66 -8.28
CA MET A 152 -7.15 32.32 -8.72
C MET A 152 -6.42 33.58 -9.19
N ALA A 153 -5.21 33.79 -8.69
CA ALA A 153 -4.29 34.83 -9.15
C ALA A 153 -3.90 34.54 -10.60
N ASN A 154 -4.21 35.49 -11.50
CA ASN A 154 -3.89 35.33 -12.92
C ASN A 154 -2.36 35.29 -13.12
N GLY A 155 -1.88 34.24 -13.81
CA GLY A 155 -0.53 34.20 -14.36
C GLY A 155 0.57 33.61 -13.46
N ILE A 156 0.23 32.97 -12.35
CA ILE A 156 1.21 32.20 -11.57
C ILE A 156 1.22 30.77 -12.12
N ASP A 157 2.29 30.41 -12.84
CA ASP A 157 2.60 29.00 -13.09
C ASP A 157 2.92 28.37 -11.73
N PRO A 158 2.31 27.25 -11.31
CA PRO A 158 2.70 26.54 -10.10
C PRO A 158 4.19 26.20 -10.02
N LYS A 159 4.92 26.26 -11.14
CA LYS A 159 6.40 26.14 -11.23
C LYS A 159 7.17 27.45 -11.03
N SER A 160 6.50 28.57 -10.80
CA SER A 160 7.11 29.91 -10.70
C SER A 160 7.48 30.33 -9.27
N TYR A 161 7.24 29.47 -8.27
CA TYR A 161 7.78 29.66 -6.94
C TYR A 161 9.33 29.62 -6.98
N PRO A 162 10.02 30.52 -6.25
CA PRO A 162 11.48 30.51 -6.20
C PRO A 162 12.02 29.12 -5.89
N ASP A 163 13.04 28.68 -6.62
CA ASP A 163 13.82 27.46 -6.36
C ASP A 163 13.06 26.12 -6.37
N GLY A 164 11.86 26.04 -6.96
CA GLY A 164 11.08 24.79 -7.05
C GLY A 164 10.40 24.39 -5.74
N LEU A 165 10.17 25.34 -4.83
CA LEU A 165 9.37 25.17 -3.62
C LEU A 165 7.88 25.13 -3.98
N ARG A 166 7.10 24.23 -3.36
CA ARG A 166 5.64 24.23 -3.51
C ARG A 166 4.96 24.07 -2.16
N LEU A 167 3.88 24.82 -1.93
CA LEU A 167 3.12 24.74 -0.70
C LEU A 167 2.35 23.41 -0.62
N ALA A 168 2.39 22.79 0.55
CA ALA A 168 1.62 21.61 0.85
C ALA A 168 0.90 21.75 2.19
N LYS A 169 -0.31 21.19 2.27
CA LYS A 169 -1.12 21.13 3.48
C LYS A 169 -0.83 19.83 4.22
N LEU A 170 -0.53 19.92 5.51
CA LEU A 170 -0.34 18.78 6.39
C LEU A 170 -1.64 17.99 6.55
N LYS A 171 -1.57 16.67 6.37
CA LYS A 171 -2.70 15.75 6.51
C LYS A 171 -2.57 14.85 7.72
N VAL A 172 -1.35 14.35 7.96
CA VAL A 172 -1.04 13.49 9.11
C VAL A 172 0.32 13.89 9.66
N ASN A 173 0.45 13.92 10.98
CA ASN A 173 1.72 14.02 11.69
C ASN A 173 1.56 13.33 13.05
N SER A 174 1.55 12.00 13.06
CA SER A 174 1.18 11.22 14.24
C SER A 174 1.88 9.87 14.28
N GLU A 175 1.93 9.28 15.48
CA GLU A 175 2.36 7.91 15.68
C GLU A 175 1.16 6.95 15.60
N PHE A 176 1.36 5.85 14.88
CA PHE A 176 0.40 4.77 14.73
C PHE A 176 1.02 3.50 15.29
N THR A 177 0.28 2.78 16.13
CA THR A 177 0.68 1.49 16.69
C THR A 177 -0.32 0.43 16.26
N ALA A 178 0.18 -0.69 15.72
CA ALA A 178 -0.68 -1.82 15.38
C ALA A 178 -1.26 -2.50 16.64
N PRO A 179 -2.50 -3.00 16.62
CA PRO A 179 -3.40 -3.04 15.47
C PRO A 179 -4.03 -1.68 15.16
N CYS A 180 -3.99 -1.28 13.89
CA CYS A 180 -4.69 -0.12 13.37
C CYS A 180 -5.28 -0.45 11.99
N GLY A 181 -6.30 0.32 11.59
CA GLY A 181 -6.90 0.19 10.26
C GLY A 181 -5.94 0.59 9.14
N PRO A 182 -6.26 0.23 7.88
CA PRO A 182 -5.49 0.69 6.74
C PRO A 182 -5.72 2.19 6.50
N SER A 183 -4.70 2.86 5.96
CA SER A 183 -4.83 4.19 5.38
C SER A 183 -4.95 4.11 3.87
N ILE A 184 -5.53 5.15 3.28
CA ILE A 184 -5.70 5.29 1.84
C ILE A 184 -5.26 6.69 1.45
N LEU A 185 -4.39 6.78 0.46
CA LEU A 185 -4.11 8.03 -0.24
C LEU A 185 -4.60 7.93 -1.68
N TYR A 186 -4.89 9.10 -2.24
CA TYR A 186 -5.38 9.31 -3.60
C TYR A 186 -4.38 10.19 -4.38
N PRO A 187 -4.57 10.38 -5.70
CA PRO A 187 -3.65 11.18 -6.50
C PRO A 187 -3.45 12.62 -6.01
N ALA A 188 -4.42 13.21 -5.31
CA ALA A 188 -4.38 14.59 -4.83
C ALA A 188 -5.08 14.79 -3.46
N ASP A 189 -5.32 13.71 -2.72
CA ASP A 189 -5.91 13.78 -1.37
C ASP A 189 -5.46 12.58 -0.51
N GLY A 190 -5.67 12.66 0.80
CA GLY A 190 -5.32 11.61 1.75
C GLY A 190 -3.83 11.55 2.11
N GLY A 191 -3.03 12.55 1.71
CA GLY A 191 -1.61 12.61 1.97
C GLY A 191 -0.76 11.91 0.91
N ASN A 192 -0.88 12.34 -0.35
CA ASN A 192 -0.14 11.78 -1.49
C ASN A 192 1.37 11.82 -1.28
N MET A 193 1.88 12.85 -0.60
CA MET A 193 3.27 12.88 -0.17
C MET A 193 3.36 12.38 1.27
N HIS A 194 4.17 11.37 1.55
CA HIS A 194 4.35 10.92 2.93
C HIS A 194 5.75 10.41 3.24
N CYS A 195 6.05 10.38 4.54
CA CYS A 195 7.27 9.85 5.14
C CYS A 195 6.88 8.86 6.25
N PHE A 196 7.59 7.73 6.31
CA PHE A 196 7.46 6.76 7.39
C PHE A 196 8.74 6.72 8.21
N THR A 197 8.61 6.85 9.52
CA THR A 197 9.72 6.71 10.48
C THR A 197 9.39 5.63 11.49
N ALA A 198 10.10 4.52 11.42
CA ALA A 198 9.89 3.37 12.30
C ALA A 198 10.38 3.68 13.74
N ARG A 199 9.46 3.68 14.72
CA ARG A 199 9.81 3.83 16.15
C ARG A 199 10.22 2.49 16.75
N THR A 200 9.54 1.43 16.36
CA THR A 200 9.94 0.04 16.60
C THR A 200 10.21 -0.65 15.28
N ALA A 201 10.58 -1.94 15.30
CA ALA A 201 10.46 -2.76 14.11
C ALA A 201 9.02 -2.71 13.58
N CYS A 202 8.86 -2.44 12.28
CA CYS A 202 7.57 -2.29 11.62
C CYS A 202 7.50 -3.11 10.33
N ALA A 203 6.31 -3.59 10.00
CA ALA A 203 6.01 -4.11 8.67
C ALA A 203 4.81 -3.39 8.09
N VAL A 204 4.95 -2.85 6.88
CA VAL A 204 3.92 -2.08 6.19
C VAL A 204 3.58 -2.79 4.88
N LEU A 205 2.34 -3.24 4.75
CA LEU A 205 1.79 -3.81 3.52
C LEU A 205 1.20 -2.70 2.68
N ASP A 206 1.73 -2.51 1.47
CA ASP A 206 1.23 -1.53 0.51
C ASP A 206 0.64 -2.22 -0.72
N VAL A 207 -0.48 -1.67 -1.19
CA VAL A 207 -1.10 -1.99 -2.47
C VAL A 207 -1.19 -0.70 -3.29
N LEU A 208 -0.47 -0.64 -4.40
CA LEU A 208 -0.39 0.53 -5.28
C LEU A 208 -1.23 0.29 -6.52
N GLY A 209 -2.04 1.27 -6.92
CA GLY A 209 -2.81 1.23 -8.17
C GLY A 209 -2.80 2.58 -8.89
N PRO A 210 -2.16 2.70 -10.07
CA PRO A 210 -1.20 1.76 -10.65
C PRO A 210 0.17 1.82 -9.91
N PRO A 211 1.14 0.95 -10.24
CA PRO A 211 2.51 1.09 -9.75
C PRO A 211 3.24 2.31 -10.35
N TYR A 212 4.38 2.66 -9.74
CA TYR A 212 5.36 3.56 -10.34
C TYR A 212 5.81 3.06 -11.72
N CYS A 213 6.13 3.98 -12.62
CA CYS A 213 6.62 3.72 -13.97
C CYS A 213 7.33 4.96 -14.51
N ASP A 214 8.67 4.97 -14.47
CA ASP A 214 9.47 6.12 -14.91
C ASP A 214 9.21 6.51 -16.39
N PRO A 215 9.12 5.57 -17.35
CA PRO A 215 8.82 5.91 -18.75
C PRO A 215 7.46 6.58 -18.95
N GLU A 216 6.50 6.35 -18.06
CA GLU A 216 5.17 6.96 -18.09
C GLU A 216 5.05 8.17 -17.16
N GLY A 217 6.17 8.71 -16.66
CA GLY A 217 6.21 9.90 -15.80
C GLY A 217 5.65 9.68 -14.39
N ARG A 218 5.55 8.41 -13.95
CA ARG A 218 5.18 8.05 -12.57
C ARG A 218 6.40 7.62 -11.79
N HIS A 219 7.42 8.48 -11.72
CA HIS A 219 8.59 8.23 -10.89
C HIS A 219 8.30 8.57 -9.43
N CYS A 220 9.01 7.92 -8.51
CA CYS A 220 8.98 8.26 -7.10
C CYS A 220 9.86 9.48 -6.86
N GLN A 221 9.26 10.65 -6.64
CA GLN A 221 9.97 11.89 -6.36
C GLN A 221 10.10 12.08 -4.85
N TYR A 222 11.30 12.44 -4.38
CA TYR A 222 11.58 12.76 -2.98
C TYR A 222 11.57 14.26 -2.71
N TYR A 223 11.29 14.62 -1.46
CA TYR A 223 11.17 16.02 -1.04
C TYR A 223 11.90 16.30 0.28
N TYR A 224 12.41 17.52 0.41
CA TYR A 224 12.61 18.18 1.71
C TYR A 224 11.32 18.89 2.11
N ASP A 225 10.94 18.83 3.38
CA ASP A 225 9.90 19.68 3.96
C ASP A 225 10.50 20.75 4.87
N TYR A 226 9.97 21.97 4.74
CA TYR A 226 10.36 23.13 5.54
C TYR A 226 9.13 23.71 6.24
N PRO A 227 9.26 24.20 7.49
CA PRO A 227 8.19 24.93 8.15
C PRO A 227 7.68 26.08 7.29
N PHE A 228 6.37 26.36 7.36
CA PHE A 228 5.73 27.42 6.58
C PHE A 228 6.44 28.78 6.70
N GLY A 229 6.80 29.20 7.92
CA GLY A 229 7.51 30.45 8.18
C GLY A 229 8.95 30.54 7.69
N SER A 230 9.49 29.48 7.04
CA SER A 230 10.86 29.49 6.51
C SER A 230 11.03 30.38 5.28
N PHE A 231 9.93 30.68 4.57
CA PHE A 231 9.94 31.46 3.34
C PHE A 231 8.80 32.48 3.34
N SER A 232 9.12 33.74 3.04
CA SER A 232 8.13 34.81 2.86
C SER A 232 7.78 34.92 1.38
N VAL A 233 6.50 34.74 1.05
CA VAL A 233 5.99 34.86 -0.33
C VAL A 233 4.90 35.94 -0.34
N GLU A 234 4.99 36.89 -1.28
CA GLU A 234 4.26 38.17 -1.27
C GLU A 234 2.72 38.03 -1.26
N ASN A 235 2.18 36.91 -1.77
CA ASN A 235 0.73 36.64 -1.84
C ASN A 235 0.19 35.77 -0.69
N VAL A 236 1.00 35.49 0.32
CA VAL A 236 0.69 34.48 1.36
C VAL A 236 0.23 35.12 2.68
N SER A 237 -0.14 36.39 2.63
CA SER A 237 -0.59 37.19 3.77
C SER A 237 -1.96 36.76 4.35
N VAL A 238 -2.65 35.79 3.72
CA VAL A 238 -4.00 35.32 4.11
C VAL A 238 -3.96 34.09 5.03
N LEU A 239 -2.83 33.40 5.18
CA LEU A 239 -2.72 32.17 5.99
C LEU A 239 -2.32 32.41 7.46
N ALA A 240 -2.38 33.65 7.93
CA ALA A 240 -1.91 34.08 9.26
C ALA A 240 -2.58 33.39 10.46
N GLU A 241 -3.67 32.65 10.27
CA GLU A 241 -4.33 31.85 11.32
C GLU A 241 -4.07 30.33 11.23
N GLY A 242 -3.10 29.86 10.43
CA GLY A 242 -2.95 28.43 10.13
C GLY A 242 -1.53 27.91 9.90
N GLU A 243 -0.48 28.59 10.38
CA GLU A 243 0.93 28.22 10.13
C GLU A 243 1.27 26.75 10.46
N GLU A 244 0.63 26.17 11.48
CA GLU A 244 0.86 24.77 11.91
C GLU A 244 0.34 23.71 10.91
N GLY A 245 -0.50 24.11 9.96
CA GLY A 245 -1.14 23.21 8.99
C GLY A 245 -0.46 23.14 7.62
N TYR A 246 0.61 23.88 7.38
CA TYR A 246 1.27 23.98 6.08
C TYR A 246 2.79 23.80 6.16
N ALA A 247 3.37 23.37 5.05
CA ALA A 247 4.81 23.26 4.86
C ALA A 247 5.19 23.56 3.41
N TRP A 248 6.43 23.99 3.21
CA TRP A 248 7.02 24.10 1.87
C TRP A 248 7.76 22.82 1.54
N LEU A 249 7.46 22.22 0.40
CA LEU A 249 8.16 21.04 -0.09
C LEU A 249 9.05 21.43 -1.26
N LYS A 250 10.30 20.93 -1.25
CA LYS A 250 11.27 21.11 -2.32
C LYS A 250 11.73 19.76 -2.83
N GLU A 251 11.70 19.55 -4.14
CA GLU A 251 12.22 18.33 -4.74
C GLU A 251 13.69 18.12 -4.41
N ARG A 252 14.06 16.85 -4.21
CA ARG A 252 15.45 16.43 -3.98
C ARG A 252 15.71 15.11 -4.68
N GLU A 253 16.98 14.86 -4.94
CA GLU A 253 17.43 13.52 -5.34
C GLU A 253 17.15 12.49 -4.24
N LYS A 254 17.07 11.23 -4.66
CA LYS A 254 16.96 10.09 -3.74
C LYS A 254 18.06 10.19 -2.69
N PRO A 255 17.72 10.13 -1.39
CA PRO A 255 18.73 10.23 -0.33
C PRO A 255 19.75 9.09 -0.43
N GLU A 256 21.05 9.42 -0.32
CA GLU A 256 22.14 8.43 -0.42
C GLU A 256 22.12 7.41 0.73
N ASP A 257 21.58 7.80 1.87
CA ASP A 257 21.40 6.98 3.06
C ASP A 257 20.17 6.06 3.00
N LEU A 258 19.30 6.23 1.98
CA LEU A 258 18.16 5.34 1.75
C LEU A 258 18.61 3.99 1.17
N SER A 259 18.67 2.98 2.03
CA SER A 259 18.98 1.61 1.64
C SER A 259 17.72 0.74 1.66
N VAL A 260 17.26 0.32 0.48
CA VAL A 260 16.15 -0.62 0.30
C VAL A 260 16.64 -1.83 -0.48
N VAL A 261 16.50 -3.03 0.09
CA VAL A 261 16.94 -4.28 -0.52
C VAL A 261 15.74 -5.18 -0.80
N GLY A 262 15.57 -5.58 -2.05
CA GLY A 262 14.55 -6.53 -2.46
C GLY A 262 14.90 -7.96 -2.04
N VAL A 263 13.94 -8.67 -1.44
CA VAL A 263 14.09 -10.08 -1.04
C VAL A 263 12.88 -10.89 -1.53
N PRO A 264 13.07 -12.14 -2.00
CA PRO A 264 11.95 -12.98 -2.42
C PRO A 264 10.94 -13.21 -1.29
N TYR A 265 9.66 -13.03 -1.61
CA TYR A 265 8.58 -13.34 -0.69
C TYR A 265 8.47 -14.85 -0.42
N SER A 266 8.51 -15.24 0.86
CA SER A 266 8.49 -16.65 1.29
C SER A 266 7.22 -17.07 2.03
N GLY A 267 6.19 -16.23 2.07
CA GLY A 267 4.92 -16.53 2.72
C GLY A 267 3.95 -17.36 1.85
N PRO A 268 2.64 -17.39 2.18
CA PRO A 268 1.65 -18.13 1.40
C PRO A 268 1.63 -17.73 -0.08
N LYS A 269 1.77 -18.70 -0.98
CA LYS A 269 1.87 -18.45 -2.43
C LYS A 269 0.60 -17.83 -3.02
N ILE A 270 0.80 -16.91 -3.96
CA ILE A 270 -0.25 -16.39 -4.85
C ILE A 270 -0.28 -17.25 -6.12
N ALA A 271 -1.40 -17.91 -6.37
CA ALA A 271 -1.70 -18.59 -7.62
C ALA A 271 -2.23 -17.56 -8.62
N ARG A 272 -1.44 -17.26 -9.65
CA ARG A 272 -1.80 -16.38 -10.75
C ARG A 272 -2.46 -17.26 -11.82
N LYS A 273 -3.80 -17.31 -11.81
CA LYS A 273 -4.59 -17.94 -12.88
C LYS A 273 -5.10 -16.88 -13.85
#